data_AF-D6X1W0-F1
#
_entry.id   AF-D6X1W0-F1
#
_cell.length_a   1.000
_cell.length_b   1.000
_cell.length_c   1.000
_cell.angle_alpha   90.00
_cell.angle_beta   90.00
_cell.angle_gamma   90.00
#
_symmetry.space_group_name_H-M   'P 1'
#
loop_
_entity.id
_entity.type
_entity.pdbx_description
1 polymer ?
#
loop_
_entity_poly.entity_id
_entity_poly.type
_entity_poly.pdbx_seq_one_letter_code
_entity_poly.pdbx_strand_id
1 'polypeptide(L)'
;MKYFPHLCLCLIFFELSEAAMSEAQLKAAVKLVRNMCQPKSKATNEDIEKMHHGDWNIDRTAMCYMHCALNSNKLITKENVFNRDYAITLAEKNLPTALKTASIEAANLCKDSAKTLDDKCVAAYEISKCLYESNPEKYFLP
;
A
#
# COMPACT_ATOMS: atom_id res chain seq x y z
N MET A 1 -15.60 -23.04 -53.86
CA MET A 1 -16.86 -22.72 -53.17
C MET A 1 -16.60 -22.81 -51.68
N LYS A 2 -16.81 -21.67 -50.99
CA LYS A 2 -17.06 -21.52 -49.55
C LYS A 2 -15.89 -21.75 -48.58
N TYR A 3 -15.21 -20.63 -48.32
CA TYR A 3 -14.49 -20.26 -47.11
C TYR A 3 -15.06 -20.93 -45.85
N PHE A 4 -14.19 -21.57 -45.07
CA PHE A 4 -14.50 -22.20 -43.79
C PHE A 4 -14.54 -21.09 -42.71
N PRO A 5 -15.71 -20.67 -42.21
CA PRO A 5 -15.86 -19.48 -41.37
C PRO A 5 -15.83 -19.86 -39.89
N HIS A 6 -14.75 -20.50 -39.42
CA HIS A 6 -14.64 -20.95 -38.03
C HIS A 6 -13.55 -20.24 -37.21
N LEU A 7 -12.94 -19.17 -37.72
CA LEU A 7 -11.88 -18.43 -37.01
C LEU A 7 -12.32 -17.10 -36.35
N CYS A 8 -13.62 -16.81 -36.25
CA CYS A 8 -14.08 -15.51 -35.71
C CYS A 8 -15.23 -15.62 -34.71
N LEU A 9 -15.14 -16.51 -33.72
CA LEU A 9 -16.06 -16.48 -32.58
C LEU A 9 -15.38 -16.63 -31.22
N CYS A 10 -14.18 -16.09 -31.05
CA CYS A 10 -13.81 -15.54 -29.75
C CYS A 10 -14.42 -14.14 -29.68
N LEU A 11 -15.72 -14.08 -29.44
CA LEU A 11 -16.38 -12.88 -28.93
C LEU A 11 -15.70 -12.57 -27.60
N ILE A 12 -14.73 -11.66 -27.67
CA ILE A 12 -14.06 -11.12 -26.52
C ILE A 12 -15.14 -10.35 -25.77
N PHE A 13 -15.74 -11.01 -24.78
CA PHE A 13 -16.37 -10.32 -23.67
C PHE A 13 -15.23 -9.61 -22.93
N PHE A 14 -14.81 -8.46 -23.47
CA PHE A 14 -14.24 -7.40 -22.64
C PHE A 14 -15.41 -6.91 -21.78
N GLU A 15 -15.75 -7.70 -20.76
CA GLU A 15 -16.41 -7.10 -19.62
C GLU A 15 -15.48 -5.98 -19.17
N LEU A 16 -16.04 -4.77 -19.08
CA LEU A 16 -15.45 -3.66 -18.35
C LEU A 16 -15.28 -4.14 -16.91
N SER A 17 -14.19 -4.86 -16.65
CA SER A 17 -13.77 -5.27 -15.34
C SER A 17 -13.52 -3.99 -14.57
N GLU A 18 -14.39 -3.71 -13.61
CA GLU A 18 -14.17 -2.69 -12.62
C GLU A 18 -12.86 -3.06 -11.90
N ALA A 19 -11.80 -2.26 -12.12
CA ALA A 19 -10.42 -2.63 -11.82
C ALA A 19 -10.07 -2.61 -10.32
N ALA A 20 -11.06 -2.51 -9.43
CA ALA A 20 -10.84 -2.52 -7.99
C ALA A 20 -10.61 -3.94 -7.47
N MET A 21 -9.68 -4.09 -6.54
CA MET A 21 -9.45 -5.36 -5.87
C MET A 21 -10.62 -5.67 -4.94
N SER A 22 -11.05 -6.94 -4.95
CA SER A 22 -11.88 -7.48 -3.85
C SER A 22 -11.13 -7.42 -2.52
N GLU A 23 -11.87 -7.47 -1.41
CA GLU A 23 -11.28 -7.50 -0.06
C GLU A 23 -10.31 -8.68 0.13
N ALA A 24 -10.65 -9.84 -0.43
CA ALA A 24 -9.79 -11.03 -0.37
C ALA A 24 -8.46 -10.81 -1.11
N GLN A 25 -8.49 -10.16 -2.28
CA GLN A 25 -7.29 -9.82 -3.04
C GLN A 25 -6.45 -8.77 -2.29
N LEU A 26 -7.10 -7.76 -1.69
CA LEU A 26 -6.39 -6.73 -0.91
C LEU A 26 -5.67 -7.38 0.28
N LYS A 27 -6.35 -8.21 1.06
CA LYS A 27 -5.76 -8.94 2.19
C LYS A 27 -4.60 -9.83 1.75
N ALA A 28 -4.71 -10.47 0.59
CA ALA A 28 -3.64 -11.28 0.02
C ALA A 28 -2.42 -10.43 -0.36
N ALA A 29 -2.62 -9.25 -0.97
CA ALA A 29 -1.55 -8.33 -1.32
C ALA A 29 -0.83 -7.78 -0.08
N VAL A 30 -1.59 -7.37 0.94
CA VAL A 30 -1.04 -6.93 2.24
C VAL A 30 -0.18 -8.04 2.85
N LYS A 31 -0.70 -9.27 2.93
CA LYS A 31 0.05 -10.43 3.44
C LYS A 31 1.32 -10.72 2.64
N LEU A 32 1.28 -10.57 1.31
CA LEU A 32 2.44 -10.79 0.45
C LEU A 32 3.55 -9.78 0.76
N VAL A 33 3.22 -8.50 0.95
CA VAL A 33 4.21 -7.48 1.32
C VAL A 33 4.79 -7.75 2.71
N ARG A 34 3.95 -8.12 3.69
CA ARG A 34 4.42 -8.51 5.03
C ARG A 34 5.43 -9.65 4.96
N ASN A 35 5.07 -10.74 4.28
CA ASN A 35 5.93 -11.92 4.12
C ASN A 35 7.26 -11.61 3.43
N MET A 36 7.27 -10.62 2.54
CA MET A 36 8.48 -10.17 1.86
C MET A 36 9.35 -9.29 2.77
N CYS A 37 8.74 -8.36 3.51
CA CYS A 37 9.46 -7.29 4.20
C CYS A 37 9.88 -7.65 5.63
N GLN A 38 9.10 -8.47 6.33
CA GLN A 38 9.41 -8.90 7.68
C GLN A 38 10.77 -9.62 7.77
N PRO A 39 11.07 -10.66 6.97
CA PRO A 39 12.37 -11.35 7.07
C PRO A 39 13.55 -10.46 6.67
N LYS A 40 13.36 -9.51 5.75
CA LYS A 40 14.42 -8.59 5.29
C LYS A 40 14.83 -7.58 6.36
N SER A 41 13.85 -7.09 7.11
CA SER A 41 14.03 -6.09 8.17
C SER A 41 14.33 -6.71 9.53
N LYS A 42 13.97 -7.99 9.71
CA LYS A 42 13.97 -8.70 11.00
C LYS A 42 13.02 -8.06 12.03
N ALA A 43 11.95 -7.41 11.57
CA ALA A 43 10.92 -6.88 12.44
C ALA A 43 10.17 -8.02 13.16
N THR A 44 9.87 -7.81 14.44
CA THR A 44 9.11 -8.76 15.24
C THR A 44 7.63 -8.69 14.88
N ASN A 45 6.87 -9.76 15.12
CA ASN A 45 5.41 -9.70 14.99
C ASN A 45 4.79 -8.74 16.00
N GLU A 46 5.40 -8.62 17.19
CA GLU A 46 4.94 -7.73 18.25
C GLU A 46 4.98 -6.27 17.79
N ASP A 47 6.09 -5.81 17.25
CA ASP A 47 6.21 -4.41 16.80
C ASP A 47 5.33 -4.12 15.59
N ILE A 48 5.11 -5.11 14.71
CA ILE A 48 4.16 -4.93 13.61
C ILE A 48 2.74 -4.76 14.15
N GLU A 49 2.34 -5.57 15.12
CA GLU A 49 1.01 -5.49 15.72
C GLU A 49 0.79 -4.18 16.50
N LYS A 50 1.81 -3.69 17.21
CA LYS A 50 1.78 -2.39 17.89
C LYS A 50 1.34 -1.25 16.95
N MET A 51 1.90 -1.21 15.73
CA MET A 51 1.55 -0.18 14.74
C MET A 51 0.07 -0.24 14.32
N HIS A 52 -0.55 -1.42 14.28
CA HIS A 52 -1.98 -1.58 13.98
C HIS A 52 -2.88 -1.17 15.15
N HIS A 53 -2.34 -1.09 16.36
CA HIS A 53 -3.03 -0.63 17.56
C HIS A 53 -2.67 0.80 17.97
N GLY A 54 -1.89 1.50 17.14
CA GLY A 54 -1.49 2.88 17.42
C GLY A 54 -0.42 3.00 18.50
N ASP A 55 0.22 1.89 18.88
CA ASP A 55 1.45 1.91 19.66
C ASP A 55 2.64 2.06 18.70
N TRP A 56 3.30 3.20 18.78
CA TRP A 56 4.45 3.55 17.93
C TRP A 56 5.77 3.42 18.68
N ASN A 57 5.77 2.84 19.89
CA ASN A 57 6.98 2.48 20.61
C ASN A 57 7.55 1.17 20.05
N ILE A 58 8.21 1.29 18.90
CA ILE A 58 8.71 0.17 18.09
C ILE A 58 10.21 0.29 17.84
N ASP A 59 10.83 -0.86 17.57
CA ASP A 59 12.24 -0.92 17.24
C ASP A 59 12.55 -0.40 15.83
N ARG A 60 13.82 -0.03 15.63
CA ARG A 60 14.35 0.37 14.31
C ARG A 60 14.08 -0.67 13.22
N THR A 61 14.05 -1.95 13.56
CA THR A 61 13.74 -3.03 12.60
C THR A 61 12.33 -2.90 12.03
N ALA A 62 11.35 -2.53 12.86
CA ALA A 62 9.98 -2.24 12.43
C ALA A 62 9.88 -0.93 11.61
N MET A 63 10.69 0.07 11.94
CA MET A 63 10.81 1.26 11.09
C MET A 63 11.30 0.91 9.67
N CYS A 64 12.35 0.09 9.59
CA CYS A 64 12.87 -0.37 8.30
C CYS A 64 11.94 -1.36 7.57
N TYR A 65 11.09 -2.07 8.31
CA TYR A 65 10.01 -2.86 7.74
C TYR A 65 9.01 -1.99 6.98
N MET A 66 8.58 -0.86 7.57
CA MET A 66 7.71 0.11 6.89
C MET A 66 8.39 0.69 5.65
N HIS A 67 9.68 1.02 5.73
CA HIS A 67 10.42 1.46 4.55
C HIS A 67 10.39 0.41 3.44
N CYS A 68 10.61 -0.87 3.76
CA CYS A 68 10.48 -1.95 2.78
C CYS A 68 9.08 -1.98 2.15
N ALA A 69 8.02 -1.93 2.97
CA ALA A 69 6.64 -1.99 2.48
C ALA A 69 6.27 -0.80 1.58
N LEU A 70 6.59 0.43 2.01
CA LEU A 70 6.33 1.64 1.23
C LEU A 70 7.14 1.66 -0.07
N ASN A 71 8.44 1.32 -0.01
CA ASN A 71 9.31 1.30 -1.18
C ASN A 71 8.89 0.23 -2.20
N SER A 72 8.50 -0.96 -1.73
CA SER A 72 7.99 -2.03 -2.61
C SER A 72 6.71 -1.64 -3.34
N ASN A 73 5.89 -0.77 -2.74
CA ASN A 73 4.70 -0.20 -3.35
C ASN A 73 4.97 1.17 -4.02
N LYS A 74 6.22 1.64 -4.09
CA LYS A 74 6.62 2.95 -4.65
C LYS A 74 5.94 4.16 -3.99
N LEU A 75 5.53 4.00 -2.73
CA LEU A 75 4.88 5.03 -1.91
C LEU A 75 5.86 5.97 -1.23
N ILE A 76 7.16 5.66 -1.24
CA ILE A 76 8.24 6.55 -0.80
C ILE A 76 9.22 6.76 -1.95
N THR A 77 9.67 7.99 -2.16
CA THR A 77 10.64 8.33 -3.21
C THR A 77 12.07 7.97 -2.79
N LYS A 78 13.04 8.14 -3.70
CA LYS A 78 14.45 7.90 -3.40
C LYS A 78 15.01 8.91 -2.39
N GLU A 79 14.37 10.07 -2.31
CA GLU A 79 14.67 11.18 -1.40
C GLU A 79 13.92 11.03 -0.06
N ASN A 80 13.33 9.85 0.20
CA ASN A 80 12.61 9.51 1.43
C ASN A 80 11.34 10.35 1.68
N VAL A 81 10.76 10.94 0.64
CA VAL A 81 9.50 11.70 0.72
C VAL A 81 8.32 10.80 0.36
N PHE A 82 7.14 11.04 0.95
CA PHE A 82 5.93 10.33 0.58
C PHE A 82 5.48 10.68 -0.85
N ASN A 83 5.28 9.65 -1.68
CA ASN A 83 4.84 9.81 -3.06
C ASN A 83 3.31 9.92 -3.14
N ARG A 84 2.78 11.08 -2.73
CA ARG A 84 1.35 11.34 -2.61
C ARG A 84 0.58 11.08 -3.90
N ASP A 85 1.06 11.60 -5.03
CA ASP A 85 0.34 11.51 -6.30
C ASP A 85 0.25 10.06 -6.80
N TYR A 86 1.31 9.27 -6.57
CA TYR A 86 1.28 7.84 -6.87
C TYR A 86 0.39 7.07 -5.90
N ALA A 87 0.37 7.44 -4.62
CA ALA A 87 -0.52 6.84 -3.63
C ALA A 87 -2.00 7.02 -4.01
N ILE A 88 -2.39 8.23 -4.44
CA ILE A 88 -3.73 8.51 -4.97
C ILE A 88 -4.02 7.64 -6.20
N THR A 89 -3.10 7.61 -7.16
CA THR A 89 -3.25 6.78 -8.37
C THR A 89 -3.44 5.29 -8.03
N LEU A 90 -2.69 4.78 -7.05
CA LEU A 90 -2.80 3.41 -6.59
C LEU A 90 -4.16 3.15 -5.92
N ALA A 91 -4.63 4.08 -5.10
CA ALA A 91 -5.92 4.01 -4.41
C ALA A 91 -7.09 4.00 -5.40
N GLU A 92 -7.10 4.92 -6.37
CA GLU A 92 -8.15 5.02 -7.39
C GLU A 92 -8.32 3.73 -8.18
N LYS A 93 -7.18 3.12 -8.55
CA LYS A 93 -7.12 1.91 -9.38
C LYS A 93 -7.44 0.66 -8.61
N ASN A 94 -6.92 0.47 -7.40
CA ASN A 94 -6.90 -0.85 -6.77
C ASN A 94 -7.83 -0.98 -5.57
N LEU A 95 -8.25 0.11 -4.93
CA LEU A 95 -8.99 0.02 -3.67
C LEU A 95 -10.51 0.02 -3.89
N PRO A 96 -11.25 -0.76 -3.11
CA PRO A 96 -12.71 -0.66 -3.06
C PRO A 96 -13.12 0.71 -2.51
N THR A 97 -14.34 1.15 -2.85
CA THR A 97 -14.83 2.52 -2.59
C THR A 97 -14.60 3.01 -1.15
N ALA A 98 -14.90 2.18 -0.14
CA ALA A 98 -14.75 2.55 1.26
C ALA A 98 -13.30 2.87 1.68
N LEU A 99 -12.32 2.12 1.16
CA LEU A 99 -10.90 2.33 1.46
C LEU A 99 -10.28 3.39 0.54
N LYS A 100 -10.79 3.52 -0.68
CA LYS A 100 -10.32 4.50 -1.67
C LYS A 100 -10.43 5.93 -1.15
N THR A 101 -11.61 6.34 -0.70
CA THR A 101 -11.85 7.70 -0.20
C THR A 101 -10.93 8.01 0.98
N ALA A 102 -10.90 7.13 1.99
CA ALA A 102 -10.05 7.30 3.16
C ALA A 102 -8.55 7.35 2.80
N SER A 103 -8.11 6.53 1.84
CA SER A 103 -6.70 6.50 1.42
C SER A 103 -6.30 7.76 0.66
N ILE A 104 -7.19 8.33 -0.16
CA ILE A 104 -6.93 9.59 -0.87
C ILE A 104 -6.85 10.75 0.13
N GLU A 105 -7.76 10.80 1.11
CA GLU A 105 -7.74 11.80 2.18
C GLU A 105 -6.45 11.69 3.01
N ALA A 106 -6.10 10.48 3.46
CA ALA A 106 -4.86 10.20 4.18
C ALA A 106 -3.62 10.63 3.37
N ALA A 107 -3.59 10.31 2.07
CA ALA A 107 -2.47 10.67 1.22
C ALA A 107 -2.31 12.19 1.11
N ASN A 108 -3.41 12.94 1.00
CA ASN A 108 -3.39 14.39 0.98
C ASN A 108 -2.93 15.00 2.30
N LEU A 109 -3.37 14.44 3.42
CA LEU A 109 -2.98 14.91 4.76
C LEU A 109 -1.49 14.66 5.04
N CYS A 110 -0.98 13.51 4.61
CA CYS A 110 0.36 13.02 4.97
C CYS A 110 1.44 13.36 3.95
N LYS A 111 1.16 14.19 2.94
CA LYS A 111 2.11 14.54 1.86
C LYS A 111 3.50 14.99 2.36
N ASP A 112 3.54 15.76 3.46
CA ASP A 112 4.76 16.33 4.03
C ASP A 112 5.09 15.71 5.40
N SER A 113 4.61 14.49 5.68
CA SER A 113 4.75 13.84 6.98
C SER A 113 6.19 13.46 7.32
N ALA A 114 6.97 13.02 6.33
CA ALA A 114 8.40 12.75 6.50
C ALA A 114 9.17 14.05 6.79
N LYS A 115 9.84 14.09 7.93
CA LYS A 115 10.72 15.17 8.40
C LYS A 115 12.19 14.73 8.42
N THR A 116 12.43 13.45 8.68
CA THR A 116 13.78 12.90 8.82
C THR A 116 14.23 12.24 7.50
N LEU A 117 14.62 13.06 6.52
CA LEU A 117 14.88 12.59 5.14
C LEU A 117 16.24 11.89 4.95
N ASP A 118 17.17 12.02 5.90
CA ASP A 118 18.49 11.37 5.89
C ASP A 118 18.46 9.92 6.45
N ASP A 119 17.38 9.55 7.15
CA ASP A 119 17.12 8.19 7.59
C ASP A 119 15.82 7.65 6.98
N LYS A 120 15.98 6.83 5.93
CA LYS A 120 14.87 6.20 5.21
C LYS A 120 13.91 5.38 6.09
N CYS A 121 14.40 4.80 7.19
CA CYS A 121 13.55 4.01 8.09
C CYS A 121 12.72 4.94 8.98
N VAL A 122 13.30 6.03 9.47
CA VAL A 122 12.58 7.05 10.26
C VAL A 122 11.57 7.79 9.38
N ALA A 123 11.94 8.17 8.16
CA ALA A 123 11.01 8.77 7.21
C ALA A 123 9.78 7.87 6.96
N ALA A 124 10.00 6.57 6.74
CA ALA A 124 8.92 5.62 6.54
C ALA A 124 8.04 5.41 7.79
N TYR A 125 8.63 5.54 8.98
CA TYR A 125 7.90 5.55 10.25
C TYR A 125 6.98 6.79 10.35
N GLU A 126 7.50 7.99 10.07
CA GLU A 126 6.74 9.24 10.12
C GLU A 126 5.56 9.22 9.15
N ILE A 127 5.79 8.70 7.94
CA ILE A 127 4.75 8.53 6.91
C ILE A 127 3.67 7.56 7.40
N SER A 128 4.05 6.35 7.77
CA SER A 128 3.09 5.30 8.17
C SER A 128 2.30 5.71 9.40
N LYS A 129 2.94 6.40 10.36
CA LYS A 129 2.30 6.95 11.54
C LYS A 129 1.23 7.98 11.18
N CYS A 130 1.55 8.93 10.30
CA CYS A 130 0.57 9.89 9.82
C CYS A 130 -0.61 9.20 9.12
N LEU A 131 -0.34 8.20 8.27
CA LEU A 131 -1.38 7.46 7.56
C LEU A 131 -2.32 6.73 8.54
N TYR A 132 -1.78 6.13 9.60
CA TYR A 132 -2.59 5.54 10.67
C TYR A 132 -3.42 6.60 11.41
N GLU A 133 -2.79 7.68 11.88
CA GLU A 133 -3.46 8.74 12.64
C GLU A 133 -4.56 9.44 11.85
N SER A 134 -4.45 9.48 10.52
CA SER A 134 -5.48 10.04 9.65
C SER A 134 -6.81 9.28 9.69
N ASN A 135 -6.75 7.94 9.80
CA ASN A 135 -7.92 7.08 9.89
C ASN A 135 -7.54 5.66 10.41
N PRO A 136 -7.47 5.47 11.74
CA PRO A 136 -7.08 4.19 12.33
C PRO A 136 -7.99 3.01 11.93
N GLU A 137 -9.30 3.27 11.74
CA GLU A 137 -10.28 2.24 11.38
C GLU A 137 -10.06 1.70 9.95
N LYS A 138 -9.55 2.55 9.05
CA LYS A 138 -9.30 2.19 7.65
C LYS A 138 -7.83 1.92 7.35
N TYR A 139 -6.96 1.84 8.36
CA TYR A 139 -5.54 1.56 8.17
C TYR A 139 -5.29 0.09 7.79
N PHE A 140 -4.54 -0.14 6.71
CA PHE A 140 -4.31 -1.50 6.17
C PHE A 140 -2.88 -1.75 5.65
N LEU A 141 -1.91 -0.88 5.97
CA LEU A 141 -0.52 -1.16 5.59
C LEU A 141 -0.05 -2.49 6.22
N PRO A 142 0.87 -3.23 5.58
CA PRO A 142 1.22 -4.61 5.93
C PRO A 142 1.76 -4.85 7.33
#